data_AF-A0A3M0DT51-F1
#
_entry.id   AF-A0A3M0DT51-F1
#
_cell.length_a   1.000
_cell.length_b   1.000
_cell.length_c   1.000
_cell.angle_alpha   90.00
_cell.angle_beta   90.00
_cell.angle_gamma   90.00
#
_symmetry.space_group_name_H-M   'P 1'
#
loop_
_entity.id
_entity.type
_entity.pdbx_description
1 polymer ?
#
loop_
_entity_poly.entity_id
_entity_poly.type
_entity_poly.pdbx_seq_one_letter_code
_entity_poly.pdbx_strand_id
1 'polypeptide(L)' 'MDQDDVVLLKLREKCSEGSDDACRTLERLCADGRDDACRYVPQ' A
#
# COMPACT_ATOMS: atom_id res chain seq x y z
N MET A 1 5.58 -16.52 0.83
CA MET A 1 5.06 -15.14 0.64
C MET A 1 3.71 -15.10 1.30
N ASP A 2 3.60 -14.32 2.36
CA ASP A 2 2.34 -14.08 3.06
C ASP A 2 1.34 -13.41 2.10
N GLN A 3 0.07 -13.82 2.15
CA GLN A 3 -0.97 -13.29 1.26
C GLN A 3 -1.11 -11.77 1.37
N ASP A 4 -0.78 -11.22 2.52
CA ASP A 4 -0.80 -9.79 2.82
C ASP A 4 0.18 -8.98 1.96
N ASP A 5 1.39 -9.48 1.74
CA ASP A 5 2.39 -8.80 0.89
C ASP A 5 1.92 -8.69 -0.56
N VAL A 6 1.21 -9.70 -1.06
CA VAL A 6 0.66 -9.69 -2.43
C VAL A 6 -0.44 -8.65 -2.58
N VAL A 7 -1.23 -8.41 -1.54
CA VAL A 7 -2.28 -7.38 -1.55
C VAL A 7 -1.66 -5.99 -1.53
N LEU A 8 -0.66 -5.75 -0.68
CA LEU A 8 0.03 -4.46 -0.59
C LEU A 8 0.80 -4.12 -1.87
N LEU A 9 1.43 -5.12 -2.50
CA LEU A 9 2.11 -4.95 -3.78
C LEU A 9 1.14 -4.49 -4.88
N LYS A 10 -0.04 -5.13 -4.98
CA LYS A 10 -1.07 -4.73 -5.96
C LYS A 10 -1.62 -3.33 -5.69
N LEU A 11 -1.77 -2.94 -4.43
CA LEU A 11 -2.17 -1.57 -4.07
C LEU A 11 -1.10 -0.56 -4.52
N ARG A 12 0.18 -0.90 -4.36
CA ARG A 12 1.30 -0.04 -4.80
C ARG A 12 1.33 0.11 -6.32
N GLU A 13 1.13 -0.97 -7.06
CA GLU A 13 1.05 -0.94 -8.52
C GLU A 13 -0.09 -0.02 -8.97
N LYS A 14 -1.29 -0.21 -8.43
CA LYS A 14 -2.44 0.67 -8.73
C LYS A 14 -2.19 2.12 -8.37
N CYS A 15 -1.55 2.37 -7.24
CA CYS A 15 -1.16 3.72 -6.84
C CYS A 15 -0.19 4.33 -7.87
N SER A 16 0.80 3.56 -8.33
CA SER A 16 1.76 3.98 -9.36
C SER A 16 1.11 4.18 -10.73
N GLU A 17 0.01 3.48 -11.02
CA GLU A 17 -0.83 3.66 -12.21
C GLU A 17 -1.75 4.88 -12.13
N GLY A 18 -1.75 5.62 -11.00
CA GLY A 18 -2.54 6.84 -10.80
C GLY A 18 -3.84 6.64 -10.02
N SER A 19 -4.00 5.53 -9.30
CA SER A 19 -5.15 5.31 -8.42
C SER A 19 -4.93 5.96 -7.04
N ASP A 20 -5.49 7.16 -6.85
CA ASP A 20 -5.42 7.89 -5.58
C ASP A 20 -6.00 7.08 -4.40
N ASP A 21 -7.07 6.33 -4.61
CA ASP A 21 -7.67 5.47 -3.58
C ASP A 21 -6.70 4.39 -3.09
N ALA A 22 -5.90 3.83 -4.01
CA ALA A 22 -4.92 2.81 -3.67
C ALA A 22 -3.76 3.41 -2.85
N CYS A 23 -3.27 4.59 -3.27
CA CYS A 23 -2.26 5.34 -2.51
C CYS A 23 -2.76 5.66 -1.10
N ARG A 24 -3.95 6.22 -0.99
CA ARG A 24 -4.56 6.63 0.29
C ARG A 24 -4.84 5.44 1.19
N THR A 25 -5.16 4.28 0.62
CA THR A 25 -5.33 3.04 1.38
C THR A 25 -3.99 2.59 2.00
N LEU A 26 -2.89 2.63 1.24
CA LEU A 26 -1.57 2.31 1.75
C LEU A 26 -1.12 3.28 2.85
N GLU A 27 -1.34 4.58 2.65
CA GLU A 27 -1.05 5.62 3.65
C GLU A 27 -1.85 5.40 4.94
N ARG A 28 -3.15 5.09 4.83
CA ARG A 28 -4.00 4.83 5.99
C ARG A 28 -3.55 3.59 6.75
N LEU A 29 -3.26 2.49 6.04
CA LEU A 29 -2.75 1.27 6.66
C LEU A 29 -1.44 1.54 7.41
N CYS A 30 -0.53 2.30 6.80
CA CYS A 30 0.70 2.73 7.44
C CYS A 30 0.43 3.54 8.72
N ALA A 31 -0.47 4.54 8.65
CA ALA A 31 -0.85 5.36 9.79
C ALA A 31 -1.56 4.58 10.92
N ASP A 32 -2.30 3.52 10.56
CA ASP A 32 -2.99 2.62 11.51
C ASP A 32 -2.02 1.65 12.22
N GLY A 33 -0.71 1.73 11.96
CA GLY A 33 0.33 0.93 12.61
C GLY A 33 0.72 -0.34 11.86
N ARG A 34 0.36 -0.46 10.58
CA ARG A 34 0.75 -1.56 9.71
C ARG A 34 2.08 -1.22 9.00
N ASP A 35 3.19 -1.43 9.71
CA ASP A 35 4.54 -1.06 9.26
C ASP A 35 4.95 -1.70 7.91
N ASP A 36 4.43 -2.89 7.60
CA ASP A 36 4.58 -3.55 6.29
C ASP A 36 4.02 -2.69 5.17
N ALA A 37 2.84 -2.08 5.35
CA ALA A 37 2.20 -1.21 4.36
C ALA A 37 2.98 0.07 4.11
N CYS A 38 3.67 0.61 5.13
CA CYS A 38 4.50 1.81 5.00
C CYS A 38 5.60 1.66 3.93
N ARG A 39 6.12 0.44 3.71
CA ARG A 39 7.15 0.17 2.69
C ARG A 39 6.62 0.29 1.25
N TYR A 40 5.30 0.28 1.10
CA TYR A 40 4.61 0.32 -0.19
C TYR A 40 4.05 1.71 -0.50
N VAL A 41 4.01 2.63 0.47
CA VAL A 41 3.66 4.04 0.25
C VAL A 41 4.76 4.70 -0.60
N PRO A 42 4.45 5.28 -1.77
CA PRO A 42 5.42 6.02 -2.55
C PRO A 42 5.80 7.32 -1.82
N GLN A 43 7.11 7.60 -1.71
CA GLN A 43 7.65 8.86 -1.17
C GLN A 43 7.66 9.98 -2.21
#